data_AF-C7QIV0-F1
#
_entry.id   AF-C7QIV0-F1
#
_cell.length_a   1.000
_cell.length_b   1.000
_cell.length_c   1.000
_cell.angle_alpha   90.00
_cell.angle_beta   90.00
_cell.angle_gamma   90.00
#
_symmetry.space_group_name_H-M   'P 1'
#
loop_
_entity.id
_entity.type
_entity.pdbx_description
1 polymer ?
#
loop_
_entity_poly.entity_id
_entity_poly.type
_entity_poly.pdbx_seq_one_letter_code
_entity_poly.pdbx_strand_id
1 'polypeptide(L)'
;MTTIAAEPEAGPRSAGRIRASNELWSRALTAGRWPLYEAAVAFAAAAWMIVSTKTIKVFAPLDRVSQVSGLAALQFRFLIPALALVVFLLLARTSEKYRRLASRTAFAALPGFTSGFLAAGLTLALRGTSLPLNGTAGDAGDMERWTIMLQHGQMTHPGYPPLYPRIVWFVAKFSHGNVFLGLKHTEILTTAVLGPLTYLAWRFVVSRPWACVLAVVYVPTLAEPYKAYEPLVLAVIIPIVIAFLRYLQTSPTKGLVHLAIAGLAWGLLVGEIFILFAGPFYWAAFGVALGAAAMFPWRTGWRHGLTLLGTTAVGFLIPSYHLIDGLLHEAPDPYFFFGTSQDPAYTFVYLTDLPGNAIKNGTWPPTGELGGVGVFGVAILILTGVAIWLGMRRTPVLLTAGLLAGGWVMRFYLASHEYRDQLVRYWPRTTTFSLYCFLILAVFAVKLIGERAQELLAEHKKMAAAVAEKSETPATAEDEDEESSTETLVPAPRRTGTGTGTGRRVAAPFQTGMVGLAFALTLFTGMSASAATDKIMPKNDGSEGQLAWTAHHDSPANLVQGVTKVNGK
;
A
#
# COMPACT_ATOMS: atom_id res chain seq x y z
N MET A 1 14.75 52.26 24.71
CA MET A 1 14.75 51.63 23.37
C MET A 1 14.42 50.16 23.56
N THR A 2 13.14 49.83 23.47
CA THR A 2 12.61 48.47 23.69
C THR A 2 11.82 48.11 22.44
N THR A 3 12.44 47.35 21.55
CA THR A 3 11.86 46.90 20.29
C THR A 3 10.92 45.73 20.58
N ILE A 4 9.62 46.00 20.55
CA ILE A 4 8.57 44.98 20.60
C ILE A 4 8.61 44.23 19.26
N ALA A 5 9.03 42.97 19.30
CA ALA A 5 8.97 42.07 18.15
C ALA A 5 7.51 41.73 17.87
N ALA A 6 7.03 42.11 16.69
CA ALA A 6 5.70 41.76 16.20
C ALA A 6 5.58 40.24 16.01
N GLU A 7 4.54 39.65 16.60
CA GLU A 7 4.14 38.27 16.35
C GLU A 7 3.83 38.07 14.85
N PRO A 8 4.31 36.96 14.24
CA PRO A 8 3.93 36.65 12.87
C PRO A 8 2.47 36.18 12.86
N GLU A 9 1.59 36.98 12.27
CA GLU A 9 0.21 36.60 11.97
C GLU A 9 0.19 35.27 11.17
N ALA A 10 -0.25 34.20 11.82
CA ALA A 10 -0.52 32.92 11.19
C ALA A 10 -1.71 33.07 10.24
N GLY A 11 -1.43 33.43 8.98
CA GLY A 11 -2.46 33.72 7.99
C GLY A 11 -3.48 32.57 7.77
N PRO A 12 -4.73 32.88 7.39
CA PRO A 12 -5.87 31.95 7.31
C PRO A 12 -5.78 30.85 6.23
N ARG A 13 -4.63 30.69 5.56
CA ARG A 13 -4.43 29.71 4.47
C ARG A 13 -4.33 28.26 4.94
N SER A 14 -4.00 27.99 6.21
CA SER A 14 -3.91 26.63 6.76
C SER A 14 -5.28 26.03 7.14
N ALA A 15 -6.21 26.86 7.64
CA ALA A 15 -7.53 26.44 8.08
C ALA A 15 -8.43 25.97 6.91
N GLY A 16 -8.34 26.60 5.74
CA GLY A 16 -9.12 26.20 4.56
C GLY A 16 -8.74 24.84 3.98
N ARG A 17 -7.47 24.41 4.16
CA ARG A 17 -6.95 23.14 3.60
C ARG A 17 -7.32 21.92 4.46
N ILE A 18 -7.43 22.10 5.78
CA ILE A 18 -7.87 21.04 6.73
C ILE A 18 -9.38 20.77 6.59
N ARG A 19 -10.17 21.79 6.23
CA ARG A 19 -11.62 21.67 6.00
C ARG A 19 -11.95 20.75 4.82
N ALA A 20 -11.16 20.79 3.74
CA ALA A 20 -11.36 19.96 2.55
C ALA A 20 -11.11 18.44 2.79
N SER A 21 -10.25 18.07 3.74
CA SER A 21 -10.01 16.67 4.10
C SER A 21 -11.08 16.09 5.05
N ASN A 22 -11.70 16.91 5.88
CA ASN A 22 -12.81 16.47 6.75
C ASN A 22 -14.13 16.28 5.96
N GLU A 23 -14.32 17.02 4.86
CA GLU A 23 -15.41 16.74 3.90
C GLU A 23 -15.24 15.39 3.19
N LEU A 24 -14.01 14.88 3.02
CA LEU A 24 -13.77 13.60 2.35
C LEU A 24 -14.19 12.41 3.23
N TRP A 25 -13.97 12.46 4.54
CA TRP A 25 -14.40 11.42 5.48
C TRP A 25 -15.91 11.41 5.66
N SER A 26 -16.51 12.59 5.86
CA SER A 26 -17.97 12.72 5.95
C SER A 26 -18.63 12.32 4.63
N ARG A 27 -18.15 12.73 3.46
CA ARG A 27 -18.70 12.28 2.15
C ARG A 27 -18.40 10.82 1.81
N ALA A 28 -17.27 10.25 2.20
CA ALA A 28 -16.99 8.83 1.95
C ALA A 28 -17.87 7.91 2.81
N LEU A 29 -18.17 8.32 4.05
CA LEU A 29 -19.05 7.59 4.96
C LEU A 29 -20.55 7.89 4.72
N THR A 30 -20.91 9.10 4.25
CA THR A 30 -22.32 9.48 3.98
C THR A 30 -22.76 9.27 2.51
N ALA A 31 -21.85 9.13 1.54
CA ALA A 31 -22.19 8.74 0.17
C ALA A 31 -22.14 7.21 -0.02
N GLY A 32 -22.84 6.49 0.86
CA GLY A 32 -22.67 5.06 1.23
C GLY A 32 -22.71 3.98 0.14
N ARG A 33 -22.70 4.33 -1.14
CA ARG A 33 -22.64 3.37 -2.27
C ARG A 33 -21.29 3.30 -2.98
N TRP A 34 -20.49 4.37 -2.96
CA TRP A 34 -19.29 4.43 -3.80
C TRP A 34 -18.10 3.58 -3.32
N PRO A 35 -17.76 3.54 -2.02
CA PRO A 35 -16.69 2.66 -1.54
C PRO A 35 -17.01 1.18 -1.74
N LEU A 36 -18.27 0.78 -1.50
CA LEU A 36 -18.74 -0.58 -1.76
C LEU A 36 -18.66 -0.95 -3.24
N TYR A 37 -19.01 -0.01 -4.13
CA TYR A 37 -18.83 -0.18 -5.57
C TYR A 37 -17.35 -0.37 -5.96
N GLU A 38 -16.46 0.49 -5.48
CA GLU A 38 -15.02 0.37 -5.74
C GLU A 38 -14.47 -0.96 -5.22
N ALA A 39 -14.87 -1.38 -4.01
CA ALA A 39 -14.51 -2.68 -3.47
C ALA A 39 -15.00 -3.82 -4.38
N ALA A 40 -16.30 -3.83 -4.72
CA ALA A 40 -16.89 -4.86 -5.57
C ALA A 40 -16.17 -4.97 -6.92
N VAL A 41 -15.84 -3.84 -7.56
CA VAL A 41 -15.08 -3.82 -8.82
C VAL A 41 -13.67 -4.38 -8.65
N ALA A 42 -12.96 -3.98 -7.60
CA ALA A 42 -11.59 -4.46 -7.34
C ALA A 42 -11.56 -5.98 -7.08
N PHE A 43 -12.45 -6.49 -6.22
CA PHE A 43 -12.54 -7.92 -5.93
C PHE A 43 -13.03 -8.73 -7.14
N ALA A 44 -14.00 -8.20 -7.91
CA ALA A 44 -14.46 -8.86 -9.14
C ALA A 44 -13.36 -8.95 -10.20
N ALA A 45 -12.53 -7.92 -10.35
CA ALA A 45 -11.39 -7.94 -11.26
C ALA A 45 -10.34 -9.00 -10.84
N ALA A 46 -10.07 -9.13 -9.53
CA ALA A 46 -9.17 -10.17 -9.03
C ALA A 46 -9.75 -11.59 -9.25
N ALA A 47 -11.03 -11.79 -8.92
CA ALA A 47 -11.72 -13.06 -9.11
C ALA A 47 -11.82 -13.45 -10.59
N TRP A 48 -12.07 -12.48 -11.49
CA TRP A 48 -12.08 -12.71 -12.94
C TRP A 48 -10.79 -13.37 -13.42
N MET A 49 -9.64 -12.85 -12.99
CA MET A 49 -8.34 -13.40 -13.37
C MET A 49 -8.21 -14.87 -12.95
N ILE A 50 -8.52 -15.20 -11.69
CA ILE A 50 -8.46 -16.58 -11.19
C ILE A 50 -9.43 -17.48 -11.97
N VAL A 51 -10.69 -17.08 -12.10
CA VAL A 51 -11.73 -17.87 -12.80
C VAL A 51 -11.35 -18.10 -14.26
N SER A 52 -10.74 -17.12 -14.91
CA SER A 52 -10.33 -17.21 -16.32
C SER A 52 -9.30 -18.32 -16.59
N THR A 53 -8.53 -18.75 -15.57
CA THR A 53 -7.58 -19.87 -15.67
C THR A 53 -8.24 -21.20 -16.02
N LYS A 54 -9.52 -21.38 -15.67
CA LYS A 54 -10.30 -22.61 -15.95
C LYS A 54 -10.43 -22.88 -17.45
N THR A 55 -10.33 -21.86 -18.28
CA THR A 55 -10.42 -21.98 -19.75
C THR A 55 -9.09 -22.30 -20.42
N ILE A 56 -7.97 -22.30 -19.67
CA ILE A 56 -6.65 -22.70 -20.17
C ILE A 56 -6.56 -24.22 -20.02
N LYS A 57 -6.91 -24.97 -21.07
CA LYS A 57 -7.07 -26.44 -20.99
C LYS A 57 -5.75 -27.22 -21.10
N VAL A 58 -4.85 -26.79 -21.98
CA VAL A 58 -3.56 -27.44 -22.21
C VAL A 58 -2.50 -26.66 -21.45
N PHE A 59 -2.19 -27.13 -20.24
CA PHE A 59 -1.15 -26.53 -19.40
C PHE A 59 -0.45 -27.60 -18.57
N ALA A 60 0.86 -27.76 -18.79
CA ALA A 60 1.75 -28.61 -18.02
C ALA A 60 2.66 -27.71 -17.16
N PRO A 61 2.46 -27.64 -15.83
CA PRO A 61 3.19 -26.69 -14.98
C PRO A 61 4.70 -26.87 -14.98
N LEU A 62 5.19 -28.08 -15.25
CA LEU A 62 6.62 -28.41 -15.25
C LEU A 62 7.29 -28.20 -16.62
N ASP A 63 6.51 -27.96 -17.67
CA ASP A 63 7.03 -27.69 -19.01
C ASP A 63 7.18 -26.18 -19.24
N ARG A 64 8.40 -25.74 -19.57
CA ARG A 64 8.69 -24.30 -19.70
C ARG A 64 7.93 -23.64 -20.84
N VAL A 65 7.73 -24.32 -21.96
CA VAL A 65 6.97 -23.79 -23.10
C VAL A 65 5.51 -23.59 -22.72
N SER A 66 4.94 -24.54 -21.97
CA SER A 66 3.60 -24.48 -21.43
C SER A 66 3.43 -23.36 -20.40
N GLN A 67 4.41 -23.15 -19.51
CA GLN A 67 4.42 -22.02 -18.57
C GLN A 67 4.33 -20.68 -19.31
N VAL A 68 5.21 -20.44 -20.29
CA VAL A 68 5.24 -19.20 -21.08
C VAL A 68 3.92 -19.01 -21.84
N SER A 69 3.40 -20.08 -22.44
CA SER A 69 2.11 -20.06 -23.15
C SER A 69 0.94 -19.75 -22.20
N GLY A 70 0.95 -20.31 -20.99
CA GLY A 70 -0.04 -20.02 -19.95
C GLY A 70 0.01 -18.57 -19.46
N LEU A 71 1.20 -18.01 -19.28
CA LEU A 71 1.39 -16.61 -18.93
C LEU A 71 0.88 -15.68 -20.04
N ALA A 72 1.22 -15.95 -21.30
CA ALA A 72 0.70 -15.21 -22.45
C ALA A 72 -0.83 -15.28 -22.52
N ALA A 73 -1.40 -16.46 -22.23
CA ALA A 73 -2.84 -16.66 -22.16
C ALA A 73 -3.51 -15.85 -21.03
N LEU A 74 -2.84 -15.67 -19.88
CA LEU A 74 -3.29 -14.79 -18.80
C LEU A 74 -3.17 -13.31 -19.18
N GLN A 75 -2.05 -12.90 -19.80
CA GLN A 75 -1.88 -11.54 -20.32
C GLN A 75 -3.00 -11.17 -21.30
N PHE A 76 -3.34 -12.07 -22.22
CA PHE A 76 -4.43 -11.83 -23.15
C PHE A 76 -5.78 -11.65 -22.44
N ARG A 77 -6.07 -12.48 -21.42
CA ARG A 77 -7.30 -12.39 -20.60
C ARG A 77 -7.38 -11.15 -19.74
N PHE A 78 -6.24 -10.60 -19.32
CA PHE A 78 -6.15 -9.30 -18.66
C PHE A 78 -6.34 -8.14 -19.64
N LEU A 79 -5.71 -8.23 -20.83
CA LEU A 79 -5.69 -7.17 -21.82
C LEU A 79 -7.09 -6.80 -22.30
N ILE A 80 -7.98 -7.78 -22.50
CA ILE A 80 -9.37 -7.55 -22.95
C ILE A 80 -10.13 -6.59 -22.03
N PRO A 81 -10.35 -6.90 -20.73
CA PRO A 81 -11.06 -5.99 -19.84
C PRO A 81 -10.27 -4.71 -19.56
N ALA A 82 -8.93 -4.75 -19.55
CA ALA A 82 -8.14 -3.54 -19.34
C ALA A 82 -8.27 -2.53 -20.49
N LEU A 83 -8.24 -3.00 -21.75
CA LEU A 83 -8.54 -2.17 -22.92
C LEU A 83 -9.97 -1.65 -22.89
N ALA A 84 -10.94 -2.48 -22.49
CA ALA A 84 -12.32 -2.03 -22.33
C ALA A 84 -12.44 -0.89 -21.30
N LEU A 85 -11.68 -0.92 -20.20
CA LEU A 85 -11.64 0.17 -19.21
C LEU A 85 -11.02 1.45 -19.77
N VAL A 86 -9.93 1.33 -20.56
CA VAL A 86 -9.32 2.48 -21.24
C VAL A 86 -10.31 3.10 -22.24
N VAL A 87 -10.96 2.27 -23.07
CA VAL A 87 -12.00 2.72 -24.00
C VAL A 87 -13.16 3.36 -23.24
N PHE A 88 -13.61 2.79 -22.13
CA PHE A 88 -14.67 3.38 -21.31
C PHE A 88 -14.29 4.76 -20.77
N LEU A 89 -13.04 4.95 -20.33
CA LEU A 89 -12.52 6.26 -19.93
C LEU A 89 -12.47 7.26 -21.11
N LEU A 90 -12.12 6.80 -22.31
CA LEU A 90 -12.11 7.62 -23.52
C LEU A 90 -13.51 8.06 -23.93
N LEU A 91 -14.49 7.15 -23.92
CA LEU A 91 -15.87 7.44 -24.31
C LEU A 91 -16.60 8.29 -23.26
N ALA A 92 -16.27 8.11 -21.98
CA ALA A 92 -16.87 8.87 -20.88
C ALA A 92 -16.46 10.35 -20.82
N ARG A 93 -15.69 10.86 -21.80
CA ARG A 93 -15.20 12.25 -21.83
C ARG A 93 -16.30 13.31 -21.93
N THR A 94 -17.42 12.98 -22.56
CA THR A 94 -18.51 13.92 -22.87
C THR A 94 -19.47 14.17 -21.71
N SER A 95 -19.50 13.29 -20.70
CA SER A 95 -20.46 13.36 -19.60
C SER A 95 -19.77 13.24 -18.25
N GLU A 96 -20.02 14.20 -17.36
CA GLU A 96 -19.45 14.20 -16.00
C GLU A 96 -19.87 12.97 -15.18
N LYS A 97 -21.11 12.52 -15.35
CA LYS A 97 -21.63 11.32 -14.67
C LYS A 97 -20.84 10.08 -15.09
N TYR A 98 -20.72 9.84 -16.40
CA TYR A 98 -19.98 8.70 -16.92
C TYR A 98 -18.49 8.80 -16.62
N ARG A 99 -17.91 10.01 -16.65
CA ARG A 99 -16.51 10.25 -16.29
C ARG A 99 -16.18 9.83 -14.87
N ARG A 100 -17.05 10.20 -13.92
CA ARG A 100 -16.91 9.79 -12.52
C ARG A 100 -16.99 8.28 -12.39
N LEU A 101 -17.96 7.64 -13.04
CA LEU A 101 -18.13 6.19 -13.01
C LEU A 101 -16.91 5.48 -13.63
N ALA A 102 -16.52 5.84 -14.85
CA ALA A 102 -15.39 5.25 -15.58
C ALA A 102 -14.08 5.35 -14.80
N SER A 103 -13.79 6.53 -14.23
CA SER A 103 -12.61 6.71 -13.39
C SER A 103 -12.62 5.87 -12.12
N ARG A 104 -13.76 5.74 -11.44
CA ARG A 104 -13.87 4.83 -10.27
C ARG A 104 -13.65 3.39 -10.69
N THR A 105 -14.31 2.96 -11.76
CA THR A 105 -14.23 1.58 -12.27
C THR A 105 -12.79 1.23 -12.64
N ALA A 106 -12.13 2.06 -13.46
CA ALA A 106 -10.80 1.77 -13.94
C ALA A 106 -9.75 1.73 -12.82
N PHE A 107 -9.74 2.73 -11.93
CA PHE A 107 -8.76 2.79 -10.84
C PHE A 107 -9.03 1.80 -9.72
N ALA A 108 -10.26 1.29 -9.57
CA ALA A 108 -10.56 0.20 -8.64
C ALA A 108 -10.25 -1.18 -9.25
N ALA A 109 -10.51 -1.37 -10.54
CA ALA A 109 -10.29 -2.65 -11.23
C ALA A 109 -8.80 -2.97 -11.39
N LEU A 110 -7.95 -1.97 -11.71
CA LEU A 110 -6.52 -2.19 -11.98
C LEU A 110 -5.78 -2.89 -10.82
N PRO A 111 -5.89 -2.45 -9.55
CA PRO A 111 -5.29 -3.18 -8.41
C PRO A 111 -5.78 -4.63 -8.28
N GLY A 112 -7.07 -4.84 -8.53
CA GLY A 112 -7.69 -6.16 -8.60
C GLY A 112 -7.07 -7.03 -9.68
N PHE A 113 -6.90 -6.50 -10.89
CA PHE A 113 -6.23 -7.20 -11.96
C PHE A 113 -4.76 -7.49 -11.66
N THR A 114 -3.99 -6.56 -11.08
CA THR A 114 -2.56 -6.76 -10.79
C THR A 114 -2.34 -7.94 -9.84
N SER A 115 -3.08 -7.97 -8.73
CA SER A 115 -2.99 -9.05 -7.72
C SER A 115 -3.69 -10.34 -8.17
N GLY A 116 -4.84 -10.22 -8.84
CA GLY A 116 -5.54 -11.35 -9.45
C GLY A 116 -4.72 -12.04 -10.54
N PHE A 117 -3.89 -11.30 -11.30
CA PHE A 117 -2.98 -11.88 -12.27
C PHE A 117 -1.97 -12.80 -11.59
N LEU A 118 -1.31 -12.31 -10.53
CA LEU A 118 -0.35 -13.10 -9.76
C LEU A 118 -1.02 -14.33 -9.14
N ALA A 119 -2.22 -14.18 -8.57
CA ALA A 119 -2.99 -15.30 -8.01
C ALA A 119 -3.46 -16.31 -9.07
N ALA A 120 -3.85 -15.85 -10.26
CA ALA A 120 -4.17 -16.70 -11.41
C ALA A 120 -2.93 -17.47 -11.88
N GLY A 121 -1.78 -16.79 -11.90
CA GLY A 121 -0.47 -17.37 -12.11
C GLY A 121 -0.13 -18.49 -11.13
N LEU A 122 -0.32 -18.24 -9.84
CA LEU A 122 -0.15 -19.23 -8.78
C LEU A 122 -1.09 -20.44 -8.98
N THR A 123 -2.33 -20.18 -9.39
CA THR A 123 -3.31 -21.24 -9.70
C THR A 123 -2.82 -22.13 -10.86
N LEU A 124 -2.16 -21.56 -11.86
CA LEU A 124 -1.52 -22.34 -12.93
C LEU A 124 -0.28 -23.07 -12.41
N ALA A 125 0.62 -22.38 -11.70
CA ALA A 125 1.85 -22.94 -11.17
C ALA A 125 1.62 -24.18 -10.30
N LEU A 126 0.58 -24.17 -9.46
CA LEU A 126 0.21 -25.29 -8.57
C LEU A 126 -0.83 -26.25 -9.18
N ARG A 127 -1.14 -26.16 -10.47
CA ARG A 127 -2.15 -27.02 -11.09
C ARG A 127 -1.68 -28.48 -11.11
N GLY A 128 -2.47 -29.40 -10.60
CA GLY A 128 -2.14 -30.84 -10.61
C GLY A 128 -1.45 -31.33 -9.33
N THR A 129 -1.07 -30.43 -8.41
CA THR A 129 -0.67 -30.79 -7.05
C THR A 129 -1.72 -30.36 -6.02
N SER A 130 -1.81 -31.07 -4.90
CA SER A 130 -2.63 -30.66 -3.74
C SER A 130 -1.86 -29.81 -2.73
N LEU A 131 -0.54 -29.73 -2.88
CA LEU A 131 0.34 -29.02 -1.97
C LEU A 131 0.37 -27.50 -2.25
N PRO A 132 0.58 -26.68 -1.21
CA PRO A 132 0.81 -25.24 -1.33
C PRO A 132 2.19 -24.95 -1.93
N LEU A 133 2.54 -23.66 -2.10
CA LEU A 133 3.93 -23.30 -2.40
C LEU A 133 4.87 -23.82 -1.32
N ASN A 134 6.06 -24.23 -1.76
CA ASN A 134 7.10 -24.85 -0.94
C ASN A 134 6.75 -26.26 -0.42
N GLY A 135 5.62 -26.83 -0.84
CA GLY A 135 5.21 -28.14 -0.40
C GLY A 135 5.10 -28.20 1.12
N THR A 136 5.87 -29.10 1.72
CA THR A 136 5.84 -29.37 3.16
C THR A 136 7.00 -28.72 3.92
N ALA A 137 7.82 -27.92 3.23
CA ALA A 137 9.04 -27.34 3.77
C ALA A 137 8.83 -25.91 4.29
N GLY A 138 9.77 -25.46 5.13
CA GLY A 138 9.84 -24.08 5.66
C GLY A 138 8.55 -23.63 6.35
N ASP A 139 8.25 -22.33 6.23
CA ASP A 139 7.06 -21.72 6.86
C ASP A 139 5.74 -22.37 6.41
N ALA A 140 5.66 -22.95 5.19
CA ALA A 140 4.47 -23.65 4.72
C ALA A 140 4.19 -24.91 5.58
N GLY A 141 5.22 -25.72 5.83
CA GLY A 141 5.11 -26.88 6.72
C GLY A 141 4.77 -26.51 8.17
N ASP A 142 5.27 -25.38 8.66
CA ASP A 142 4.90 -24.85 9.97
C ASP A 142 3.44 -24.41 10.02
N MET A 143 2.94 -23.70 9.00
CA MET A 143 1.52 -23.35 8.90
C MET A 143 0.63 -24.57 8.85
N GLU A 144 1.01 -25.60 8.09
CA GLU A 144 0.28 -26.86 8.01
C GLU A 144 0.20 -27.52 9.39
N ARG A 145 1.34 -27.65 10.08
CA ARG A 145 1.43 -28.24 11.41
C ARG A 145 0.52 -27.49 12.40
N TRP A 146 0.61 -26.17 12.47
CA TRP A 146 -0.23 -25.37 13.38
C TRP A 146 -1.72 -25.43 13.01
N THR A 147 -2.05 -25.51 11.73
CA THR A 147 -3.43 -25.66 11.27
C THR A 147 -3.99 -27.04 11.63
N ILE A 148 -3.18 -28.09 11.52
CA ILE A 148 -3.55 -29.45 11.96
C ILE A 148 -3.76 -29.49 13.48
N MET A 149 -2.91 -28.81 14.26
CA MET A 149 -3.11 -28.68 15.72
C MET A 149 -4.48 -28.05 16.04
N LEU A 150 -4.82 -26.94 15.37
CA LEU A 150 -6.13 -26.29 15.51
C LEU A 150 -7.29 -27.21 15.14
N GLN A 151 -7.14 -28.02 14.09
CA GLN A 151 -8.15 -29.00 13.68
C GLN A 151 -8.44 -30.04 14.77
N HIS A 152 -7.44 -30.38 15.59
CA HIS A 152 -7.56 -31.31 16.72
C HIS A 152 -7.89 -30.63 18.05
N GLY A 153 -8.27 -29.35 18.04
CA GLY A 153 -8.61 -28.59 19.25
C GLY A 153 -7.39 -28.19 20.11
N GLN A 154 -6.18 -28.29 19.57
CA GLN A 154 -4.95 -27.84 20.22
C GLN A 154 -4.69 -26.37 19.91
N MET A 155 -3.98 -25.68 20.81
CA MET A 155 -3.53 -24.31 20.55
C MET A 155 -2.33 -24.30 19.61
N THR A 156 -2.22 -23.25 18.78
CA THR A 156 -1.00 -22.99 18.00
C THR A 156 0.16 -22.61 18.92
N HIS A 157 1.35 -22.43 18.35
CA HIS A 157 2.50 -21.88 19.08
C HIS A 157 2.10 -20.57 19.82
N PRO A 158 2.35 -20.43 21.14
CA PRO A 158 1.88 -19.27 21.91
C PRO A 158 2.39 -17.91 21.40
N GLY A 159 3.62 -17.88 20.85
CA GLY A 159 4.22 -16.67 20.28
C GLY A 159 3.86 -16.39 18.82
N TYR A 160 3.11 -17.27 18.14
CA TYR A 160 2.78 -17.09 16.72
C TYR A 160 1.38 -16.47 16.50
N PRO A 161 1.22 -15.49 15.59
CA PRO A 161 -0.08 -14.90 15.28
C PRO A 161 -1.13 -15.95 14.85
N PRO A 162 -2.25 -16.08 15.59
CA PRO A 162 -3.15 -17.23 15.41
C PRO A 162 -4.13 -17.08 14.24
N LEU A 163 -4.31 -15.88 13.67
CA LEU A 163 -5.40 -15.64 12.73
C LEU A 163 -5.17 -16.33 11.38
N TYR A 164 -3.94 -16.33 10.86
CA TYR A 164 -3.67 -16.94 9.57
C TYR A 164 -3.90 -18.47 9.57
N PRO A 165 -3.37 -19.25 10.52
CA PRO A 165 -3.72 -20.68 10.64
C PRO A 165 -5.23 -20.95 10.80
N ARG A 166 -5.96 -20.06 11.50
CA ARG A 166 -7.44 -20.17 11.62
C ARG A 166 -8.13 -19.94 10.28
N ILE A 167 -7.65 -19.00 9.47
CA ILE A 167 -8.16 -18.78 8.10
C ILE A 167 -7.88 -20.02 7.25
N VAL A 168 -6.67 -20.58 7.31
CA VAL A 168 -6.31 -21.81 6.58
C VAL A 168 -7.24 -22.96 6.98
N TRP A 169 -7.46 -23.17 8.28
CA TRP A 169 -8.39 -24.18 8.78
C TRP A 169 -9.81 -23.95 8.28
N PHE A 170 -10.29 -22.71 8.30
CA PHE A 170 -11.62 -22.36 7.79
C PHE A 170 -11.73 -22.69 6.29
N VAL A 171 -10.73 -22.34 5.48
CA VAL A 171 -10.70 -22.64 4.05
C VAL A 171 -10.60 -24.16 3.81
N ALA A 172 -9.85 -24.89 4.63
CA ALA A 172 -9.72 -26.35 4.54
C ALA A 172 -11.07 -27.07 4.73
N LYS A 173 -12.05 -26.48 5.44
CA LYS A 173 -13.41 -27.06 5.56
C LYS A 173 -14.12 -27.19 4.21
N PHE A 174 -13.83 -26.30 3.26
CA PHE A 174 -14.35 -26.39 1.89
C PHE A 174 -13.60 -27.41 1.02
N SER A 175 -12.50 -27.95 1.55
CA SER A 175 -11.62 -28.95 0.93
C SER A 175 -11.70 -30.29 1.68
N HIS A 176 -12.85 -30.62 2.28
CA HIS A 176 -13.05 -31.84 3.10
C HIS A 176 -12.07 -31.99 4.27
N GLY A 177 -11.60 -30.88 4.83
CA GLY A 177 -10.62 -30.88 5.91
C GLY A 177 -9.18 -31.11 5.46
N ASN A 178 -8.90 -31.14 4.16
CA ASN A 178 -7.53 -31.23 3.65
C ASN A 178 -6.80 -29.89 3.87
N VAL A 179 -5.91 -29.86 4.87
CA VAL A 179 -5.14 -28.68 5.27
C VAL A 179 -4.21 -28.19 4.17
N PHE A 180 -3.55 -29.09 3.43
CA PHE A 180 -2.66 -28.73 2.31
C PHE A 180 -3.42 -27.95 1.23
N LEU A 181 -4.58 -28.48 0.83
CA LEU A 181 -5.42 -27.81 -0.16
C LEU A 181 -6.02 -26.51 0.41
N GLY A 182 -6.32 -26.49 1.71
CA GLY A 182 -6.73 -25.28 2.43
C GLY A 182 -5.66 -24.19 2.40
N LEU A 183 -4.40 -24.53 2.66
CA LEU A 183 -3.27 -23.58 2.62
C LEU A 183 -3.03 -23.09 1.20
N LYS A 184 -2.97 -23.99 0.22
CA LYS A 184 -2.89 -23.63 -1.20
C LYS A 184 -3.96 -22.63 -1.61
N HIS A 185 -5.23 -22.89 -1.26
CA HIS A 185 -6.33 -21.97 -1.57
C HIS A 185 -6.18 -20.65 -0.81
N THR A 186 -5.70 -20.68 0.43
CA THR A 186 -5.47 -19.48 1.24
C THR A 186 -4.37 -18.61 0.65
N GLU A 187 -3.27 -19.19 0.16
CA GLU A 187 -2.20 -18.47 -0.56
C GLU A 187 -2.76 -17.76 -1.80
N ILE A 188 -3.54 -18.49 -2.62
CA ILE A 188 -4.17 -17.94 -3.83
C ILE A 188 -5.14 -16.80 -3.47
N LEU A 189 -6.01 -17.02 -2.49
CA LEU A 189 -7.01 -16.03 -2.07
C LEU A 189 -6.36 -14.79 -1.47
N THR A 190 -5.40 -14.96 -0.55
CA THR A 190 -4.67 -13.87 0.10
C THR A 190 -3.90 -13.04 -0.94
N THR A 191 -3.24 -13.71 -1.89
CA THR A 191 -2.59 -13.04 -3.03
C THR A 191 -3.60 -12.25 -3.87
N ALA A 192 -4.78 -12.79 -4.14
CA ALA A 192 -5.80 -12.13 -4.95
C ALA A 192 -6.43 -10.89 -4.28
N VAL A 193 -6.61 -10.93 -2.95
CA VAL A 193 -7.20 -9.79 -2.21
C VAL A 193 -6.19 -8.68 -1.92
N LEU A 194 -4.89 -8.95 -2.12
CA LEU A 194 -3.80 -8.01 -1.81
C LEU A 194 -3.98 -6.65 -2.49
N GLY A 195 -4.19 -6.64 -3.81
CA GLY A 195 -4.37 -5.40 -4.56
C GLY A 195 -5.64 -4.63 -4.16
N PRO A 196 -6.82 -5.28 -4.11
CA PRO A 196 -8.04 -4.68 -3.61
C PRO A 196 -7.91 -4.06 -2.21
N LEU A 197 -7.35 -4.79 -1.25
CA LEU A 197 -7.21 -4.32 0.13
C LEU A 197 -6.19 -3.19 0.24
N THR A 198 -5.06 -3.28 -0.45
CA THR A 198 -4.09 -2.18 -0.54
C THR A 198 -4.75 -0.92 -1.09
N TYR A 199 -5.50 -1.04 -2.20
CA TYR A 199 -6.22 0.08 -2.80
C TYR A 199 -7.20 0.71 -1.81
N LEU A 200 -8.09 -0.08 -1.21
CA LEU A 200 -9.10 0.40 -0.28
C LEU A 200 -8.48 1.03 0.98
N ALA A 201 -7.39 0.47 1.50
CA ALA A 201 -6.68 1.06 2.63
C ALA A 201 -6.10 2.43 2.27
N TRP A 202 -5.44 2.57 1.12
CA TRP A 202 -4.94 3.86 0.65
C TRP A 202 -6.03 4.86 0.27
N ARG A 203 -7.26 4.40 -0.03
CA ARG A 203 -8.40 5.30 -0.26
C ARG A 203 -8.77 6.14 0.97
N PHE A 204 -8.40 5.72 2.19
CA PHE A 204 -8.53 6.54 3.40
C PHE A 204 -7.55 7.72 3.45
N VAL A 205 -6.44 7.64 2.70
CA VAL A 205 -5.33 8.59 2.81
C VAL A 205 -5.18 9.48 1.58
N VAL A 206 -5.34 8.89 0.39
CA VAL A 206 -5.09 9.54 -0.91
C VAL A 206 -6.24 9.36 -1.89
N SER A 207 -6.27 10.19 -2.94
CA SER A 207 -7.27 10.10 -4.01
C SER A 207 -7.14 8.80 -4.81
N ARG A 208 -8.25 8.37 -5.43
CA ARG A 208 -8.39 7.20 -6.30
C ARG A 208 -7.19 6.87 -7.21
N PRO A 209 -6.70 7.77 -8.08
CA PRO A 209 -5.59 7.45 -8.99
C PRO A 209 -4.31 7.08 -8.21
N TRP A 210 -3.99 7.81 -7.14
CA TRP A 210 -2.80 7.55 -6.34
C TRP A 210 -2.93 6.31 -5.46
N ALA A 211 -4.12 5.98 -4.96
CA ALA A 211 -4.37 4.71 -4.30
C ALA A 211 -4.17 3.52 -5.26
N CYS A 212 -4.60 3.68 -6.52
CA CYS A 212 -4.34 2.70 -7.57
C CYS A 212 -2.85 2.55 -7.86
N VAL A 213 -2.11 3.66 -8.03
CA VAL A 213 -0.65 3.61 -8.25
C VAL A 213 0.05 2.87 -7.12
N LEU A 214 -0.27 3.21 -5.86
CA LEU A 214 0.34 2.57 -4.69
C LEU A 214 0.09 1.06 -4.68
N ALA A 215 -1.13 0.61 -4.95
CA ALA A 215 -1.45 -0.81 -5.00
C ALA A 215 -0.79 -1.53 -6.19
N VAL A 216 -0.80 -0.92 -7.39
CA VAL A 216 -0.22 -1.48 -8.61
C VAL A 216 1.30 -1.58 -8.52
N VAL A 217 1.98 -0.63 -7.87
CA VAL A 217 3.43 -0.71 -7.63
C VAL A 217 3.75 -1.70 -6.52
N TYR A 218 2.95 -1.72 -5.46
CA TYR A 218 3.18 -2.59 -4.30
C TYR A 218 3.18 -4.07 -4.66
N VAL A 219 2.12 -4.54 -5.33
CA VAL A 219 1.87 -5.97 -5.57
C VAL A 219 3.03 -6.66 -6.30
N PRO A 220 3.49 -6.23 -7.50
CA PRO A 220 4.54 -6.94 -8.22
C PRO A 220 5.92 -6.80 -7.56
N THR A 221 6.12 -5.83 -6.66
CA THR A 221 7.40 -5.61 -5.99
C THR A 221 7.54 -6.36 -4.68
N LEU A 222 6.44 -6.51 -3.93
CA LEU A 222 6.48 -7.02 -2.55
C LEU A 222 5.54 -8.20 -2.28
N ALA A 223 4.76 -8.67 -3.26
CA ALA A 223 3.95 -9.86 -3.05
C ALA A 223 4.84 -11.11 -2.95
N GLU A 224 4.67 -11.82 -1.85
CA GLU A 224 5.33 -13.09 -1.56
C GLU A 224 4.23 -14.15 -1.33
N PRO A 225 3.77 -14.85 -2.38
CA PRO A 225 2.57 -15.67 -2.28
C PRO A 225 2.66 -16.83 -1.28
N TYR A 226 3.88 -17.33 -1.00
CA TYR A 226 4.17 -18.37 0.00
C TYR A 226 4.04 -17.87 1.46
N LYS A 227 4.04 -16.55 1.67
CA LYS A 227 3.81 -15.90 2.97
C LYS A 227 2.83 -14.73 2.84
N ALA A 228 1.76 -14.93 2.07
CA ALA A 228 0.90 -13.83 1.60
C ALA A 228 0.31 -12.94 2.71
N TYR A 229 0.25 -13.39 3.97
CA TYR A 229 -0.18 -12.58 5.12
C TYR A 229 0.77 -11.43 5.47
N GLU A 230 2.09 -11.62 5.32
CA GLU A 230 3.11 -10.62 5.63
C GLU A 230 2.98 -9.37 4.74
N PRO A 231 2.99 -9.48 3.40
CA PRO A 231 2.75 -8.34 2.53
C PRO A 231 1.33 -7.78 2.69
N LEU A 232 0.32 -8.63 2.93
CA LEU A 232 -1.03 -8.13 3.16
C LEU A 232 -1.12 -7.16 4.34
N VAL A 233 -0.54 -7.54 5.48
CA VAL A 233 -0.52 -6.66 6.66
C VAL A 233 0.27 -5.40 6.39
N LEU A 234 1.45 -5.49 5.76
CA LEU A 234 2.26 -4.34 5.41
C LEU A 234 1.49 -3.34 4.55
N ALA A 235 0.80 -3.81 3.51
CA ALA A 235 0.10 -2.97 2.56
C ALA A 235 -1.06 -2.16 3.18
N VAL A 236 -1.63 -2.68 4.28
CA VAL A 236 -2.81 -2.15 4.93
C VAL A 236 -2.46 -1.34 6.19
N ILE A 237 -1.44 -1.74 6.95
CA ILE A 237 -1.12 -1.11 8.25
C ILE A 237 -0.67 0.34 8.10
N ILE A 238 0.20 0.65 7.14
CA ILE A 238 0.73 2.02 6.96
C ILE A 238 -0.39 3.04 6.68
N PRO A 239 -1.27 2.85 5.68
CA PRO A 239 -2.35 3.80 5.45
C PRO A 239 -3.37 3.85 6.60
N ILE A 240 -3.62 2.74 7.30
CA ILE A 240 -4.48 2.71 8.50
C ILE A 240 -3.91 3.57 9.62
N VAL A 241 -2.61 3.44 9.91
CA VAL A 241 -1.92 4.26 10.91
C VAL A 241 -2.00 5.74 10.52
N ILE A 242 -1.73 6.08 9.26
CA ILE A 242 -1.82 7.47 8.78
C ILE A 242 -3.24 8.02 8.93
N ALA A 243 -4.26 7.21 8.61
CA ALA A 243 -5.66 7.58 8.76
C ALA A 243 -6.03 7.79 10.24
N PHE A 244 -5.58 6.90 11.12
CA PHE A 244 -5.78 6.99 12.57
C PHE A 244 -5.14 8.25 13.16
N LEU A 245 -3.88 8.56 12.82
CA LEU A 245 -3.18 9.73 13.34
C LEU A 245 -3.80 11.06 12.83
N ARG A 246 -4.33 11.07 11.60
CA ARG A 246 -5.17 12.19 11.11
C ARG A 246 -6.48 12.31 11.89
N TYR A 247 -7.07 11.19 12.25
CA TYR A 247 -8.29 11.16 13.07
C TYR A 247 -8.02 11.68 14.49
N LEU A 248 -6.88 11.31 15.08
CA LEU A 248 -6.39 11.82 16.36
C LEU A 248 -6.23 13.34 16.34
N GLN A 249 -5.60 13.88 15.30
CA GLN A 249 -5.41 15.33 15.13
C GLN A 249 -6.73 16.11 15.12
N THR A 250 -7.81 15.50 14.62
CA THR A 250 -9.15 16.13 14.52
C THR A 250 -10.07 15.76 15.69
N SER A 251 -9.61 14.98 16.66
CA SER A 251 -10.40 14.53 17.81
C SER A 251 -11.04 15.66 18.64
N PRO A 252 -10.44 16.87 18.81
CA PRO A 252 -11.08 17.94 19.58
C PRO A 252 -12.41 18.45 19.01
N THR A 253 -12.71 18.14 17.75
CA THR A 253 -13.94 18.57 17.06
C THR A 253 -15.11 17.59 17.21
N LYS A 254 -14.93 16.50 17.98
CA LYS A 254 -15.85 15.37 18.03
C LYS A 254 -16.31 15.10 19.46
N GLY A 255 -17.53 14.59 19.63
CA GLY A 255 -18.02 14.21 20.96
C GLY A 255 -17.27 13.00 21.55
N LEU A 256 -17.14 12.96 22.88
CA LEU A 256 -16.41 11.90 23.59
C LEU A 256 -16.95 10.49 23.33
N VAL A 257 -18.28 10.31 23.31
CA VAL A 257 -18.91 9.01 23.02
C VAL A 257 -18.53 8.52 21.62
N HIS A 258 -18.56 9.43 20.64
CA HIS A 258 -18.14 9.11 19.28
C HIS A 258 -16.66 8.74 19.20
N LEU A 259 -15.80 9.43 19.96
CA LEU A 259 -14.38 9.10 20.04
C LEU A 259 -14.13 7.76 20.73
N ALA A 260 -14.90 7.42 21.76
CA ALA A 260 -14.79 6.14 22.44
C ALA A 260 -15.15 4.98 21.51
N ILE A 261 -16.27 5.10 20.77
CA ILE A 261 -16.69 4.10 19.77
C ILE A 261 -15.67 4.02 18.64
N ALA A 262 -15.24 5.16 18.11
CA ALA A 262 -14.26 5.20 17.03
C ALA A 262 -12.91 4.62 17.48
N GLY A 263 -12.47 4.91 18.71
CA GLY A 263 -11.25 4.38 19.28
C GLY A 263 -11.34 2.87 19.44
N LEU A 264 -12.43 2.35 20.00
CA LEU A 264 -12.69 0.91 20.09
C LEU A 264 -12.65 0.25 18.70
N ALA A 265 -13.29 0.84 17.68
CA ALA A 265 -13.29 0.32 16.32
C ALA A 265 -11.89 0.30 15.67
N TRP A 266 -11.11 1.38 15.86
CA TRP A 266 -9.71 1.41 15.43
C TRP A 266 -8.88 0.37 16.15
N GLY A 267 -9.08 0.22 17.46
CA GLY A 267 -8.39 -0.77 18.29
C GLY A 267 -8.66 -2.19 17.81
N LEU A 268 -9.92 -2.56 17.62
CA LEU A 268 -10.31 -3.87 17.10
C LEU A 268 -9.69 -4.12 15.72
N LEU A 269 -9.80 -3.16 14.79
CA LEU A 269 -9.20 -3.30 13.46
C LEU A 269 -7.68 -3.53 13.52
N VAL A 270 -6.98 -2.72 14.31
CA VAL A 270 -5.52 -2.81 14.46
C VAL A 270 -5.11 -4.09 15.19
N GLY A 271 -5.91 -4.55 16.16
CA GLY A 271 -5.70 -5.80 16.88
C GLY A 271 -5.90 -7.04 16.01
N GLU A 272 -6.93 -7.05 15.16
CA GLU A 272 -7.15 -8.12 14.15
C GLU A 272 -5.96 -8.21 13.17
N ILE A 273 -5.45 -7.05 12.71
CA ILE A 273 -4.26 -7.01 11.85
C ILE A 273 -3.02 -7.53 12.60
N PHE A 274 -2.89 -7.23 13.89
CA PHE A 274 -1.78 -7.68 14.73
C PHE A 274 -1.78 -9.20 14.92
N ILE A 275 -2.93 -9.82 15.17
CA ILE A 275 -3.04 -11.28 15.28
C ILE A 275 -2.98 -12.00 13.93
N LEU A 276 -3.03 -11.26 12.81
CA LEU A 276 -2.68 -11.77 11.48
C LEU A 276 -1.17 -11.80 11.28
N PHE A 277 -0.49 -10.70 11.59
CA PHE A 277 0.97 -10.61 11.54
C PHE A 277 1.50 -9.47 12.42
N ALA A 278 2.24 -9.84 13.47
CA ALA A 278 2.70 -8.89 14.48
C ALA A 278 3.98 -8.11 14.09
N GLY A 279 4.81 -8.64 13.18
CA GLY A 279 6.14 -8.09 12.87
C GLY A 279 6.15 -6.58 12.58
N PRO A 280 5.33 -6.07 11.65
CA PRO A 280 5.31 -4.67 11.26
C PRO A 280 4.99 -3.70 12.40
N PHE A 281 4.30 -4.17 13.44
CA PHE A 281 3.96 -3.33 14.60
C PHE A 281 5.18 -3.01 15.43
N TYR A 282 6.07 -3.98 15.60
CA TYR A 282 7.32 -3.79 16.31
C TYR A 282 8.22 -2.78 15.58
N TRP A 283 8.35 -2.92 14.26
CA TRP A 283 9.18 -2.03 13.45
C TRP A 283 8.59 -0.63 13.30
N ALA A 284 7.26 -0.53 13.23
CA ALA A 284 6.57 0.74 13.14
C ALA A 284 6.46 1.48 14.49
N ALA A 285 6.59 0.78 15.63
CA ALA A 285 6.24 1.30 16.96
C ALA A 285 6.84 2.68 17.25
N PHE A 286 8.15 2.85 17.04
CA PHE A 286 8.84 4.12 17.28
C PHE A 286 8.30 5.24 16.37
N GLY A 287 8.15 4.96 15.07
CA GLY A 287 7.60 5.92 14.11
C GLY A 287 6.14 6.29 14.41
N VAL A 288 5.33 5.33 14.84
CA VAL A 288 3.94 5.56 15.28
C VAL A 288 3.90 6.40 16.54
N ALA A 289 4.74 6.12 17.54
CA ALA A 289 4.80 6.88 18.79
C ALA A 289 5.20 8.34 18.55
N LEU A 290 6.23 8.58 17.73
CA LEU A 290 6.62 9.93 17.32
C LEU A 290 5.52 10.63 16.53
N GLY A 291 4.87 9.93 15.59
CA GLY A 291 3.75 10.46 14.83
C GLY A 291 2.55 10.81 15.70
N ALA A 292 2.22 9.96 16.67
CA ALA A 292 1.17 10.18 17.65
C ALA A 292 1.50 11.39 18.52
N ALA A 293 2.72 11.48 19.07
CA ALA A 293 3.16 12.63 19.84
C ALA A 293 3.11 13.92 19.01
N ALA A 294 3.55 13.91 17.75
CA ALA A 294 3.53 15.09 16.89
C ALA A 294 2.10 15.55 16.53
N MET A 295 1.18 14.61 16.32
CA MET A 295 -0.21 14.88 15.91
C MET A 295 -1.20 14.99 17.08
N PHE A 296 -0.75 14.72 18.31
CA PHE A 296 -1.60 14.76 19.48
C PHE A 296 -2.08 16.20 19.75
N PRO A 297 -3.36 16.39 20.11
CA PRO A 297 -3.92 17.73 20.32
C PRO A 297 -3.52 18.31 21.70
N TRP A 298 -2.22 18.59 21.88
CA TRP A 298 -1.64 19.03 23.15
C TRP A 298 -2.26 20.31 23.72
N ARG A 299 -2.52 21.30 22.86
CA ARG A 299 -2.97 22.63 23.31
C ARG A 299 -4.46 22.68 23.64
N THR A 300 -5.30 21.98 22.87
CA THR A 300 -6.76 22.03 23.01
C THR A 300 -7.34 20.64 22.77
N GLY A 301 -8.17 20.14 23.70
CA GLY A 301 -8.83 18.84 23.53
C GLY A 301 -7.97 17.62 23.85
N TRP A 302 -6.93 17.73 24.69
CA TRP A 302 -6.10 16.58 25.11
C TRP A 302 -6.93 15.42 25.68
N ARG A 303 -8.03 15.69 26.42
CA ARG A 303 -8.97 14.66 26.92
C ARG A 303 -9.64 13.87 25.78
N HIS A 304 -9.93 14.52 24.67
CA HIS A 304 -10.50 13.88 23.47
C HIS A 304 -9.46 12.95 22.83
N GLY A 305 -8.21 13.42 22.72
CA GLY A 305 -7.08 12.61 22.27
C GLY A 305 -6.85 11.38 23.16
N LEU A 306 -6.83 11.55 24.49
CA LEU A 306 -6.69 10.45 25.44
C LEU A 306 -7.86 9.47 25.40
N THR A 307 -9.10 9.96 25.24
CA THR A 307 -10.27 9.08 25.11
C THR A 307 -10.14 8.19 23.88
N LEU A 308 -9.74 8.77 22.75
CA LEU A 308 -9.50 8.02 21.51
C LEU A 308 -8.37 7.00 21.71
N LEU A 309 -7.19 7.42 22.18
CA LEU A 309 -6.04 6.53 22.37
C LEU A 309 -6.33 5.43 23.38
N GLY A 310 -6.95 5.76 24.51
CA GLY A 310 -7.29 4.80 25.57
C GLY A 310 -8.28 3.75 25.09
N THR A 311 -9.33 4.14 24.38
CA THR A 311 -10.30 3.18 23.82
C THR A 311 -9.75 2.39 22.64
N THR A 312 -8.81 2.96 21.86
CA THR A 312 -8.02 2.19 20.88
C THR A 312 -7.15 1.15 21.56
N ALA A 313 -6.47 1.46 22.65
CA ALA A 313 -5.69 0.49 23.41
C ALA A 313 -6.57 -0.65 23.95
N VAL A 314 -7.73 -0.33 24.53
CA VAL A 314 -8.69 -1.34 24.98
C VAL A 314 -9.15 -2.22 23.82
N GLY A 315 -9.57 -1.62 22.70
CA GLY A 315 -10.01 -2.37 21.52
C GLY A 315 -8.92 -3.26 20.91
N PHE A 316 -7.67 -2.80 20.95
CA PHE A 316 -6.51 -3.57 20.48
C PHE A 316 -6.24 -4.78 21.36
N LEU A 317 -6.35 -4.63 22.69
CA LEU A 317 -6.10 -5.71 23.64
C LEU A 317 -7.13 -6.83 23.53
N ILE A 318 -8.37 -6.56 23.14
CA ILE A 318 -9.43 -7.58 23.04
C ILE A 318 -9.01 -8.80 22.17
N PRO A 319 -8.62 -8.63 20.89
CA PRO A 319 -8.14 -9.75 20.08
C PRO A 319 -6.67 -10.11 20.36
N SER A 320 -5.84 -9.14 20.78
CA SER A 320 -4.39 -9.30 20.81
C SER A 320 -3.82 -9.84 22.11
N TYR A 321 -4.58 -9.83 23.21
CA TYR A 321 -4.09 -10.12 24.55
C TYR A 321 -3.30 -11.43 24.64
N HIS A 322 -3.85 -12.53 24.12
CA HIS A 322 -3.18 -13.83 24.16
C HIS A 322 -1.86 -13.88 23.38
N LEU A 323 -1.79 -13.17 22.26
CA LEU A 323 -0.55 -13.09 21.48
C LEU A 323 0.50 -12.24 22.20
N ILE A 324 0.10 -11.14 22.83
CA ILE A 324 1.01 -10.31 23.64
C ILE A 324 1.54 -11.13 24.82
N ASP A 325 0.66 -11.83 25.53
CA ASP A 325 1.04 -12.70 26.64
C ASP A 325 2.02 -13.80 26.19
N GLY A 326 1.74 -14.46 25.06
CA GLY A 326 2.63 -15.44 24.47
C GLY A 326 4.00 -14.86 24.11
N LEU A 327 4.05 -13.71 23.45
CA LEU A 327 5.29 -13.03 23.06
C LEU A 327 6.15 -12.59 24.26
N LEU A 328 5.51 -12.23 25.39
CA LEU A 328 6.19 -11.84 26.63
C LEU A 328 6.82 -13.03 27.36
N HIS A 329 6.24 -14.23 27.22
CA HIS A 329 6.67 -15.44 27.93
C HIS A 329 7.42 -16.45 27.05
N GLU A 330 7.54 -16.19 25.75
CA GLU A 330 8.26 -17.05 24.82
C GLU A 330 9.77 -17.08 25.11
N ALA A 331 10.36 -18.27 25.13
CA ALA A 331 11.81 -18.44 25.28
C ALA A 331 12.56 -17.90 24.05
N PRO A 332 13.77 -17.31 24.21
CA PRO A 332 14.59 -16.82 23.09
C PRO A 332 14.64 -17.84 21.94
N ASP A 333 14.46 -17.38 20.70
CA ASP A 333 14.56 -18.25 19.52
C ASP A 333 16.05 -18.37 19.15
N PRO A 334 16.67 -19.56 19.29
CA PRO A 334 18.07 -19.76 18.95
C PRO A 334 18.30 -19.86 17.43
N TYR A 335 17.24 -19.84 16.62
CA TYR A 335 17.35 -19.97 15.17
C TYR A 335 17.93 -18.70 14.52
N PHE A 336 19.22 -18.76 14.18
CA PHE A 336 19.87 -17.77 13.33
C PHE A 336 19.34 -17.90 11.90
N PHE A 337 18.45 -16.97 11.55
CA PHE A 337 17.85 -16.84 10.23
C PHE A 337 18.91 -16.48 9.18
N PHE A 338 18.75 -16.89 7.91
CA PHE A 338 19.76 -16.63 6.87
C PHE A 338 20.11 -15.13 6.72
N GLY A 339 19.19 -14.22 7.04
CA GLY A 339 19.41 -12.77 6.96
C GLY A 339 20.39 -12.25 7.99
N THR A 340 20.65 -12.99 9.08
CA THR A 340 21.60 -12.60 10.12
C THR A 340 23.05 -12.69 9.67
N SER A 341 23.34 -13.41 8.57
CA SER A 341 24.66 -13.42 7.95
C SER A 341 24.89 -12.26 6.97
N GLN A 342 23.96 -11.31 6.87
CA GLN A 342 24.08 -10.12 6.02
C GLN A 342 24.27 -8.86 6.86
N ASP A 343 25.01 -7.90 6.32
CA ASP A 343 25.09 -6.58 6.94
C ASP A 343 23.69 -5.92 6.93
N PRO A 344 23.20 -5.40 8.07
CA PRO A 344 21.89 -4.74 8.13
C PRO A 344 21.76 -3.55 7.18
N ALA A 345 22.83 -2.94 6.68
CA ALA A 345 22.76 -1.88 5.69
C ALA A 345 22.18 -2.32 4.32
N TYR A 346 22.24 -3.62 3.99
CA TYR A 346 21.68 -4.15 2.74
C TYR A 346 20.14 -4.16 2.78
N THR A 347 19.52 -3.13 2.19
CA THR A 347 18.05 -2.98 2.14
C THR A 347 17.47 -3.10 0.72
N PHE A 348 18.21 -2.68 -0.31
CA PHE A 348 17.73 -2.72 -1.70
C PHE A 348 18.11 -3.99 -2.45
N VAL A 349 19.02 -4.77 -1.88
CA VAL A 349 19.43 -6.10 -2.32
C VAL A 349 19.44 -6.95 -1.07
N TYR A 350 18.67 -8.02 -1.04
CA TYR A 350 18.58 -8.91 0.13
C TYR A 350 18.54 -10.36 -0.32
N LEU A 351 19.10 -11.25 0.51
CA LEU A 351 18.78 -12.66 0.35
C LEU A 351 17.34 -12.88 0.78
N THR A 352 16.69 -13.85 0.16
CA THR A 352 15.44 -14.43 0.65
C THR A 352 15.73 -15.80 1.27
N ASP A 353 14.79 -16.35 2.05
CA ASP A 353 14.83 -17.74 2.55
C ASP A 353 14.56 -18.75 1.44
N LEU A 354 14.41 -18.28 0.21
CA LEU A 354 14.12 -19.14 -0.91
C LEU A 354 15.31 -20.05 -1.17
N PRO A 355 15.07 -21.36 -1.40
CA PRO A 355 16.12 -22.32 -1.69
C PRO A 355 16.83 -21.88 -2.97
N GLY A 356 18.06 -21.36 -2.86
CA GLY A 356 18.76 -20.76 -3.98
C GLY A 356 20.26 -20.62 -3.80
N ASN A 357 21.00 -20.90 -4.87
CA ASN A 357 22.47 -20.87 -4.94
C ASN A 357 23.06 -19.45 -5.07
N ALA A 358 22.30 -18.39 -4.80
CA ALA A 358 22.77 -17.00 -5.00
C ALA A 358 24.05 -16.70 -4.20
N ILE A 359 24.21 -17.29 -3.00
CA ILE A 359 25.47 -17.25 -2.24
C ILE A 359 26.47 -18.32 -2.72
N LYS A 360 26.00 -19.52 -3.11
CA LYS A 360 26.91 -20.63 -3.47
C LYS A 360 27.68 -20.41 -4.77
N ASN A 361 27.11 -19.64 -5.71
CA ASN A 361 27.66 -19.49 -7.06
C ASN A 361 28.06 -18.04 -7.44
N GLY A 362 27.93 -17.07 -6.52
CA GLY A 362 28.19 -15.65 -6.78
C GLY A 362 28.90 -14.95 -5.62
N THR A 363 29.58 -13.84 -5.93
CA THR A 363 30.11 -12.93 -4.91
C THR A 363 28.97 -12.14 -4.27
N TRP A 364 28.87 -12.18 -2.94
CA TRP A 364 27.99 -11.31 -2.17
C TRP A 364 28.81 -10.23 -1.45
N PRO A 365 28.43 -8.94 -1.54
CA PRO A 365 27.39 -8.40 -2.42
C PRO A 365 27.77 -8.53 -3.91
N PRO A 366 26.80 -8.47 -4.84
CA PRO A 366 27.08 -8.48 -6.27
C PRO A 366 28.12 -7.43 -6.67
N THR A 367 29.18 -7.83 -7.37
CA THR A 367 30.20 -6.88 -7.87
C THR A 367 29.61 -5.96 -8.94
N GLY A 368 29.98 -4.68 -8.92
CA GLY A 368 29.55 -3.69 -9.92
C GLY A 368 28.42 -2.76 -9.47
N GLU A 369 27.90 -2.92 -8.24
CA GLU A 369 26.97 -1.98 -7.62
C GLU A 369 27.69 -0.96 -6.72
N LEU A 370 27.02 0.15 -6.37
CA LEU A 370 27.53 1.17 -5.45
C LEU A 370 27.52 0.65 -4.00
N GLY A 371 28.36 -0.33 -3.69
CA GLY A 371 28.36 -1.02 -2.39
C GLY A 371 27.11 -1.86 -2.13
N GLY A 372 26.54 -2.48 -3.18
CA GLY A 372 25.26 -3.22 -3.13
C GLY A 372 24.02 -2.33 -3.15
N VAL A 373 24.17 -1.08 -3.61
CA VAL A 373 23.06 -0.22 -4.00
C VAL A 373 23.01 -0.15 -5.52
N GLY A 374 22.14 -0.97 -6.11
CA GLY A 374 21.86 -0.94 -7.55
C GLY A 374 21.12 0.33 -8.01
N VAL A 375 20.94 0.47 -9.32
CA VAL A 375 20.26 1.62 -9.97
C VAL A 375 18.85 1.86 -9.39
N PHE A 376 18.14 0.79 -9.07
CA PHE A 376 16.84 0.85 -8.40
C PHE A 376 16.91 1.54 -7.04
N GLY A 377 17.89 1.17 -6.20
CA GLY A 377 18.12 1.78 -4.89
C GLY A 377 18.45 3.27 -5.01
N VAL A 378 19.34 3.64 -5.95
CA VAL A 378 19.68 5.05 -6.20
C VAL A 378 18.45 5.86 -6.61
N ALA A 379 17.66 5.36 -7.57
CA ALA A 379 16.47 6.05 -8.03
C ALA A 379 15.44 6.24 -6.89
N ILE A 380 15.23 5.21 -6.07
CA ILE A 380 14.33 5.29 -4.92
C ILE A 380 14.82 6.29 -3.88
N LEU A 381 16.12 6.33 -3.57
CA LEU A 381 16.68 7.26 -2.60
C LEU A 381 16.52 8.72 -3.07
N ILE A 382 16.75 8.99 -4.35
CA ILE A 382 16.52 10.32 -4.95
C ILE A 382 15.05 10.71 -4.80
N LEU A 383 14.12 9.83 -5.19
CA LEU A 383 12.69 10.10 -5.09
C LEU A 383 12.24 10.28 -3.63
N THR A 384 12.82 9.53 -2.70
CA THR A 384 12.59 9.70 -1.26
C THR A 384 13.01 11.08 -0.79
N GLY A 385 14.20 11.53 -1.16
CA GLY A 385 14.69 12.88 -0.87
C GLY A 385 13.78 13.97 -1.44
N VAL A 386 13.33 13.82 -2.69
CA VAL A 386 12.38 14.74 -3.33
C VAL A 386 11.03 14.76 -2.60
N ALA A 387 10.51 13.59 -2.21
CA ALA A 387 9.24 13.50 -1.48
C ALA A 387 9.31 14.22 -0.15
N ILE A 388 10.40 14.04 0.61
CA ILE A 388 10.63 14.74 1.88
C ILE A 388 10.77 16.25 1.62
N TRP A 389 11.60 16.67 0.66
CA TRP A 389 11.84 18.08 0.36
C TRP A 389 10.55 18.83 -0.02
N LEU A 390 9.74 18.28 -0.94
CA LEU A 390 8.49 18.90 -1.39
C LEU A 390 7.33 18.68 -0.41
N GLY A 391 7.41 17.65 0.43
CA GLY A 391 6.27 17.05 1.09
C GLY A 391 6.33 16.96 2.60
N MET A 392 7.40 17.40 3.29
CA MET A 392 7.57 17.23 4.74
C MET A 392 6.41 17.82 5.57
N ARG A 393 5.69 18.80 5.05
CA ARG A 393 4.48 19.38 5.69
C ARG A 393 3.20 18.57 5.45
N ARG A 394 3.25 17.53 4.63
CA ARG A 394 2.12 16.65 4.31
C ARG A 394 2.15 15.45 5.24
N THR A 395 1.07 15.25 6.00
CA THR A 395 0.96 14.15 6.98
C THR A 395 1.39 12.78 6.46
N PRO A 396 0.99 12.32 5.24
CA PRO A 396 1.39 11.00 4.76
C PRO A 396 2.90 10.88 4.54
N VAL A 397 3.54 11.93 4.02
CA VAL A 397 4.99 11.94 3.78
C VAL A 397 5.73 11.95 5.11
N LEU A 398 5.35 12.86 6.03
CA LEU A 398 5.96 12.96 7.35
C LEU A 398 5.86 11.64 8.12
N LEU A 399 4.66 11.04 8.16
CA LEU A 399 4.44 9.79 8.88
C LEU A 399 5.15 8.61 8.22
N THR A 400 5.13 8.51 6.88
CA THR A 400 5.86 7.42 6.18
C THR A 400 7.37 7.57 6.39
N ALA A 401 7.90 8.78 6.37
CA ALA A 401 9.31 9.03 6.67
C ALA A 401 9.66 8.72 8.13
N GLY A 402 8.77 9.04 9.08
CA GLY A 402 8.93 8.69 10.49
C GLY A 402 8.87 7.18 10.74
N LEU A 403 7.97 6.47 10.05
CA LEU A 403 7.88 5.00 10.06
C LEU A 403 9.14 4.37 9.49
N LEU A 404 9.64 4.87 8.35
CA LEU A 404 10.91 4.44 7.75
C LEU A 404 12.07 4.64 8.73
N ALA A 405 12.20 5.84 9.31
CA ALA A 405 13.25 6.15 10.26
C ALA A 405 13.17 5.25 11.52
N GLY A 406 11.96 5.01 12.04
CA GLY A 406 11.76 4.10 13.17
C GLY A 406 12.14 2.67 12.84
N GLY A 407 11.70 2.14 11.69
CA GLY A 407 12.10 0.81 11.21
C GLY A 407 13.60 0.69 11.01
N TRP A 408 14.24 1.75 10.49
CA TRP A 408 15.68 1.83 10.30
C TRP A 408 16.45 1.81 11.63
N VAL A 409 16.08 2.65 12.59
CA VAL A 409 16.70 2.66 13.93
C VAL A 409 16.52 1.32 14.62
N MET A 410 15.31 0.76 14.57
CA MET A 410 14.99 -0.53 15.17
C MET A 410 15.85 -1.64 14.55
N ARG A 411 16.02 -1.63 13.23
CA ARG A 411 16.86 -2.59 12.50
C ARG A 411 18.30 -2.63 13.02
N PHE A 412 18.97 -1.47 13.09
CA PHE A 412 20.34 -1.40 13.59
C PHE A 412 20.46 -1.68 15.09
N TYR A 413 19.47 -1.24 15.87
CA TYR A 413 19.43 -1.55 17.30
C TYR A 413 19.39 -3.06 17.53
N LEU A 414 18.46 -3.77 16.89
CA LEU A 414 18.35 -5.23 17.01
C LEU A 414 19.60 -5.96 16.49
N ALA A 415 20.09 -5.60 15.30
CA ALA A 415 21.26 -6.24 14.71
C ALA A 415 22.52 -6.08 15.60
N SER A 416 22.69 -4.95 16.29
CA SER A 416 23.81 -4.74 17.21
C SER A 416 23.69 -5.50 18.54
N HIS A 417 22.51 -6.02 18.85
CA HIS A 417 22.20 -6.70 20.11
C HIS A 417 22.10 -8.23 19.94
N GLU A 418 21.81 -8.70 18.72
CA GLU A 418 21.50 -10.08 18.39
C GLU A 418 22.53 -11.10 18.91
N TYR A 419 23.82 -10.90 18.65
CA TYR A 419 24.86 -11.83 19.10
C TYR A 419 25.00 -11.84 20.63
N ARG A 420 24.85 -10.68 21.29
CA ARG A 420 24.98 -10.57 22.75
C ARG A 420 23.79 -11.23 23.45
N ASP A 421 22.60 -10.92 22.96
CA ASP A 421 21.35 -11.28 23.61
C ASP A 421 20.87 -12.68 23.19
N GLN A 422 21.52 -13.29 22.18
CA GLN A 422 21.09 -14.55 21.54
C GLN A 422 19.61 -14.49 21.13
N LEU A 423 19.20 -13.29 20.73
CA LEU A 423 17.84 -12.94 20.35
C LEU A 423 17.90 -12.48 18.90
N VAL A 424 17.68 -13.42 17.98
CA VAL A 424 17.57 -13.17 16.52
C VAL A 424 16.25 -12.47 16.16
N ARG A 425 15.44 -12.20 17.18
CA ARG A 425 14.07 -11.76 16.97
C ARG A 425 14.05 -10.41 16.24
N TYR A 426 13.40 -10.42 15.08
CA TYR A 426 12.75 -9.28 14.43
C TYR A 426 13.53 -8.40 13.45
N TRP A 427 14.87 -8.42 13.34
CA TRP A 427 15.55 -7.46 12.45
C TRP A 427 15.57 -7.82 10.96
N PRO A 428 15.78 -9.08 10.53
CA PRO A 428 15.95 -9.41 9.11
C PRO A 428 14.72 -9.09 8.24
N ARG A 429 13.54 -8.98 8.86
CA ARG A 429 12.26 -8.73 8.18
C ARG A 429 11.87 -7.25 8.09
N THR A 430 12.69 -6.35 8.63
CA THR A 430 12.53 -4.89 8.45
C THR A 430 12.78 -4.43 7.00
N THR A 431 13.36 -5.28 6.15
CA THR A 431 13.68 -4.97 4.74
C THR A 431 12.41 -4.68 3.94
N THR A 432 11.44 -5.59 3.95
CA THR A 432 10.17 -5.47 3.21
C THR A 432 9.39 -4.25 3.67
N PHE A 433 9.38 -3.99 4.99
CA PHE A 433 8.77 -2.79 5.56
C PHE A 433 9.45 -1.49 5.09
N SER A 434 10.78 -1.44 5.13
CA SER A 434 11.56 -0.27 4.70
C SER A 434 11.39 -0.02 3.20
N LEU A 435 11.50 -1.08 2.40
CA LEU A 435 11.28 -1.03 0.95
C LEU A 435 9.87 -0.54 0.63
N TYR A 436 8.86 -0.95 1.40
CA TYR A 436 7.51 -0.44 1.20
C TYR A 436 7.41 1.06 1.50
N CYS A 437 7.97 1.52 2.61
CA CYS A 437 8.03 2.95 2.95
C CYS A 437 8.72 3.77 1.85
N PHE A 438 9.84 3.25 1.32
CA PHE A 438 10.54 3.85 0.19
C PHE A 438 9.67 3.94 -1.07
N LEU A 439 8.96 2.87 -1.44
CA LEU A 439 8.03 2.89 -2.59
C LEU A 439 6.90 3.91 -2.41
N ILE A 440 6.34 4.00 -1.20
CA ILE A 440 5.31 4.98 -0.88
C ILE A 440 5.85 6.40 -1.08
N LEU A 441 7.03 6.70 -0.53
CA LEU A 441 7.68 8.01 -0.67
C LEU A 441 8.00 8.30 -2.13
N ALA A 442 8.47 7.32 -2.90
CA ALA A 442 8.71 7.48 -4.33
C ALA A 442 7.44 7.87 -5.11
N VAL A 443 6.30 7.22 -4.83
CA VAL A 443 5.01 7.58 -5.42
C VAL A 443 4.58 8.99 -5.00
N PHE A 444 4.79 9.38 -3.74
CA PHE A 444 4.51 10.74 -3.28
C PHE A 444 5.42 11.77 -3.95
N ALA A 445 6.69 11.46 -4.24
CA ALA A 445 7.57 12.34 -5.00
C ALA A 445 6.99 12.64 -6.38
N VAL A 446 6.63 11.60 -7.14
CA VAL A 446 6.02 11.76 -8.48
C VAL A 446 4.75 12.60 -8.40
N LYS A 447 3.90 12.33 -7.40
CA LYS A 447 2.68 13.12 -7.14
C LYS A 447 2.98 14.60 -6.89
N LEU A 448 3.93 14.88 -6.01
CA LEU A 448 4.26 16.25 -5.59
C LEU A 448 4.98 17.03 -6.69
N ILE A 449 5.85 16.37 -7.47
CA ILE A 449 6.45 16.96 -8.68
C ILE A 449 5.35 17.36 -9.66
N GLY A 450 4.38 16.46 -9.92
CA GLY A 450 3.26 16.74 -10.80
C GLY A 450 2.40 17.93 -10.33
N GLU A 451 2.09 17.99 -9.02
CA GLU A 451 1.38 19.12 -8.43
C GLU A 451 2.18 20.43 -8.58
N ARG A 452 3.48 20.40 -8.31
CA ARG A 452 4.35 21.58 -8.41
C ARG A 452 4.49 22.08 -9.85
N ALA A 453 4.64 21.17 -10.81
CA ALA A 453 4.70 21.52 -12.23
C ALA A 453 3.39 22.17 -12.70
N GLN A 454 2.24 21.69 -12.24
CA GLN A 454 0.95 22.30 -12.56
C GLN A 454 0.79 23.70 -11.98
N GLU A 455 1.28 23.93 -10.75
CA GLU A 455 1.30 25.26 -10.14
C GLU A 455 2.15 26.24 -10.96
N LEU A 456 3.38 25.86 -11.32
CA LEU A 456 4.28 26.69 -12.13
C LEU A 456 3.71 27.00 -13.52
N LEU A 457 3.09 26.01 -14.18
CA LEU A 457 2.42 26.22 -15.46
C LEU A 457 1.22 27.18 -15.35
N ALA A 458 0.49 27.13 -14.23
CA ALA A 458 -0.61 28.06 -13.99
C ALA A 458 -0.11 29.48 -13.71
N GLU A 459 0.99 29.64 -12.98
CA GLU A 459 1.66 30.92 -12.74
C GLU A 459 2.16 31.53 -14.05
N HIS A 460 2.86 30.76 -14.88
CA HIS A 460 3.31 31.20 -16.21
C HIS A 460 2.16 31.66 -17.11
N LYS A 461 1.04 30.93 -17.12
CA LYS A 461 -0.15 31.34 -17.90
C LYS A 461 -0.76 32.64 -17.40
N LYS A 462 -0.78 32.87 -16.09
CA LYS A 462 -1.26 34.13 -15.50
C LYS A 462 -0.35 35.29 -15.85
N MET A 463 0.97 35.10 -15.78
CA MET A 463 1.94 36.11 -16.17
C MET A 463 1.82 36.44 -17.67
N ALA A 464 1.69 35.44 -18.53
CA ALA A 464 1.48 35.64 -19.96
C ALA A 464 0.18 36.40 -20.27
N ALA A 465 -0.91 36.09 -19.56
CA ALA A 465 -2.18 36.81 -19.72
C ALA A 465 -2.08 38.26 -19.24
N ALA A 466 -1.41 38.53 -18.11
CA ALA A 466 -1.21 39.89 -17.60
C ALA A 466 -0.33 40.74 -18.53
N VAL A 467 0.67 40.14 -19.18
CA VAL A 467 1.50 40.81 -20.19
C VAL A 467 0.68 41.15 -21.44
N ALA A 468 -0.17 40.22 -21.90
CA ALA A 468 -1.05 40.46 -23.05
C ALA A 468 -2.06 41.60 -22.78
N GLU A 469 -2.70 41.61 -21.60
CA GLU A 469 -3.65 42.66 -21.20
C GLU A 469 -2.98 44.05 -21.15
N LYS A 470 -1.74 44.12 -20.66
CA LYS A 470 -0.97 45.38 -20.62
C LYS A 470 -0.55 45.85 -22.02
N SER A 471 -0.35 44.95 -22.98
CA SER A 471 -0.02 45.30 -24.37
C SER A 471 -1.23 45.76 -25.20
N GLU A 472 -2.45 45.38 -24.80
CA GLU A 472 -3.70 45.74 -25.51
C GLU A 472 -4.32 47.05 -25.02
N THR A 473 -3.77 47.70 -23.99
CA THR A 473 -4.19 49.05 -23.59
C THR A 473 -3.49 50.06 -24.51
N PRO A 474 -4.16 50.63 -25.53
CA PRO A 474 -3.52 51.57 -26.43
C PRO A 474 -3.20 52.84 -25.64
N ALA A 475 -2.03 53.42 -25.87
CA ALA A 475 -1.73 54.78 -25.43
C ALA A 475 -2.69 55.75 -26.14
N THR A 476 -3.90 55.91 -25.63
CA THR A 476 -4.79 56.99 -26.04
C THR A 476 -4.35 58.27 -25.32
N ALA A 477 -3.72 59.13 -26.11
CA ALA A 477 -3.69 60.59 -25.98
C ALA A 477 -3.02 61.17 -24.73
N GLU A 478 -1.70 61.31 -24.81
CA GLU A 478 -1.10 62.60 -24.47
C GLU A 478 -1.10 63.42 -25.77
N ASP A 479 -1.98 64.41 -25.85
CA ASP A 479 -1.76 65.67 -26.59
C ASP A 479 -2.72 66.73 -26.01
N GLU A 480 -2.08 67.71 -25.36
CA GLU A 480 -2.33 69.15 -25.35
C GLU A 480 -3.61 69.76 -24.68
N ASP A 481 -3.29 70.59 -23.68
CA ASP A 481 -3.70 71.98 -23.45
C ASP A 481 -5.00 72.41 -22.73
N GLU A 482 -4.72 73.27 -21.73
CA GLU A 482 -5.40 74.50 -21.29
C GLU A 482 -6.83 74.51 -20.70
N GLU A 483 -6.83 75.01 -19.45
CA GLU A 483 -7.70 76.06 -18.88
C GLU A 483 -9.21 75.85 -18.64
N SER A 484 -9.56 76.19 -17.39
CA SER A 484 -10.76 76.95 -16.98
C SER A 484 -12.08 76.22 -16.71
N SER A 485 -12.66 76.67 -15.59
CA SER A 485 -14.07 76.67 -15.19
C SER A 485 -14.68 75.42 -14.52
N THR A 486 -14.92 75.61 -13.22
CA THR A 486 -16.07 75.18 -12.42
C THR A 486 -17.31 74.72 -13.19
N GLU A 487 -17.74 73.48 -12.97
CA GLU A 487 -19.17 73.19 -12.77
C GLU A 487 -19.41 71.86 -12.05
N THR A 488 -20.17 71.96 -10.96
CA THR A 488 -20.79 70.88 -10.20
C THR A 488 -21.75 70.06 -11.07
N LEU A 489 -21.52 68.74 -11.19
CA LEU A 489 -22.56 67.82 -11.66
C LEU A 489 -22.49 66.44 -11.00
N VAL A 490 -23.66 66.03 -10.53
CA VAL A 490 -24.03 64.86 -9.74
C VAL A 490 -23.67 63.54 -10.44
N PRO A 491 -23.10 62.52 -9.75
CA PRO A 491 -22.91 61.22 -10.36
C PRO A 491 -24.22 60.41 -10.32
N ALA A 492 -24.76 60.11 -11.50
CA ALA A 492 -25.79 59.10 -11.69
C ALA A 492 -25.22 57.68 -11.43
N PRO A 493 -26.04 56.74 -10.90
CA PRO A 493 -25.57 55.40 -10.56
C PRO A 493 -25.24 54.60 -11.82
N ARG A 494 -23.96 54.28 -11.98
CA ARG A 494 -23.42 53.37 -12.99
C ARG A 494 -23.98 51.97 -12.73
N ARG A 495 -24.94 51.52 -13.56
CA ARG A 495 -25.39 50.13 -13.63
C ARG A 495 -24.20 49.25 -14.00
N THR A 496 -23.62 48.59 -13.02
CA THR A 496 -22.71 47.46 -13.21
C THR A 496 -23.52 46.29 -13.75
N GLY A 497 -23.55 46.17 -15.09
CA GLY A 497 -24.00 44.97 -15.77
C GLY A 497 -23.11 43.81 -15.32
N THR A 498 -23.61 43.02 -14.39
CA THR A 498 -23.08 41.70 -14.05
C THR A 498 -23.36 40.77 -15.22
N GLY A 499 -22.54 40.92 -16.28
CA GLY A 499 -22.42 39.93 -17.32
C GLY A 499 -21.93 38.64 -16.67
N THR A 500 -22.88 37.76 -16.33
CA THR A 500 -22.63 36.37 -16.01
C THR A 500 -22.15 35.68 -17.28
N GLY A 501 -20.92 36.01 -17.69
CA GLY A 501 -20.16 35.21 -18.62
C GLY A 501 -20.03 33.85 -17.97
N THR A 502 -20.84 32.90 -18.47
CA THR A 502 -20.79 31.49 -18.13
C THR A 502 -19.37 31.01 -18.39
N GLY A 503 -18.54 31.09 -17.35
CA GLY A 503 -17.17 30.63 -17.35
C GLY A 503 -17.15 29.17 -17.77
N ARG A 504 -16.82 28.95 -19.04
CA ARG A 504 -16.58 27.65 -19.64
C ARG A 504 -15.36 27.08 -18.91
N ARG A 505 -15.61 26.41 -17.79
CA ARG A 505 -14.57 25.88 -16.89
C ARG A 505 -13.61 25.04 -17.71
N VAL A 506 -12.35 25.42 -17.65
CA VAL A 506 -11.17 24.72 -18.16
C VAL A 506 -11.05 23.37 -17.43
N ALA A 507 -11.86 22.39 -17.81
CA ALA A 507 -11.86 21.04 -17.25
C ALA A 507 -11.04 20.03 -18.09
N ALA A 508 -10.49 20.48 -19.22
CA ALA A 508 -9.80 19.63 -20.19
C ALA A 508 -8.44 19.03 -19.75
N PRO A 509 -7.52 19.75 -19.06
CA PRO A 509 -6.16 19.22 -18.83
C PRO A 509 -6.10 18.09 -17.81
N PHE A 510 -7.08 17.97 -16.91
CA PHE A 510 -7.12 16.90 -15.91
C PHE A 510 -7.55 15.55 -16.51
N GLN A 511 -8.29 15.55 -17.62
CA GLN A 511 -8.84 14.34 -18.24
C GLN A 511 -7.80 13.56 -19.04
N THR A 512 -6.96 14.25 -19.81
CA THR A 512 -5.87 13.62 -20.58
C THR A 512 -4.88 12.93 -19.65
N GLY A 513 -4.56 13.56 -18.51
CA GLY A 513 -3.69 12.97 -17.48
C GLY A 513 -4.25 11.67 -16.87
N MET A 514 -5.56 11.60 -16.59
CA MET A 514 -6.17 10.38 -16.04
C MET A 514 -6.18 9.21 -17.02
N VAL A 515 -6.49 9.46 -18.30
CA VAL A 515 -6.47 8.42 -19.34
C VAL A 515 -5.03 7.94 -19.55
N GLY A 516 -4.08 8.88 -19.66
CA GLY A 516 -2.66 8.55 -19.81
C GLY A 516 -2.14 7.73 -18.63
N LEU A 517 -2.50 8.11 -17.39
CA LEU A 517 -2.14 7.35 -16.20
C LEU A 517 -2.76 5.94 -16.20
N ALA A 518 -4.05 5.80 -16.50
CA ALA A 518 -4.70 4.49 -16.56
C ALA A 518 -4.10 3.58 -17.63
N PHE A 519 -3.74 4.14 -18.79
CA PHE A 519 -3.05 3.41 -19.86
C PHE A 519 -1.65 2.96 -19.43
N ALA A 520 -0.85 3.87 -18.84
CA ALA A 520 0.47 3.55 -18.33
C ALA A 520 0.42 2.46 -17.24
N LEU A 521 -0.53 2.55 -16.31
CA LEU A 521 -0.73 1.54 -15.27
C LEU A 521 -1.21 0.20 -15.82
N THR A 522 -1.99 0.21 -16.91
CA THR A 522 -2.41 -1.01 -17.60
C THR A 522 -1.20 -1.74 -18.21
N LEU A 523 -0.35 -1.01 -18.93
CA LEU A 523 0.88 -1.56 -19.50
C LEU A 523 1.83 -2.06 -18.40
N PHE A 524 2.05 -1.24 -17.37
CA PHE A 524 2.87 -1.62 -16.23
C PHE A 524 2.34 -2.88 -15.55
N THR A 525 1.03 -2.98 -15.32
CA THR A 525 0.41 -4.17 -14.72
C THR A 525 0.65 -5.41 -15.57
N GLY A 526 0.43 -5.34 -16.89
CA GLY A 526 0.63 -6.48 -17.78
C GLY A 526 2.09 -6.99 -17.76
N MET A 527 3.07 -6.08 -17.80
CA MET A 527 4.49 -6.42 -17.79
C MET A 527 4.94 -6.93 -16.41
N SER A 528 4.71 -6.14 -15.36
CA SER A 528 5.24 -6.41 -14.01
C SER A 528 4.55 -7.61 -13.35
N ALA A 529 3.23 -7.75 -13.47
CA ALA A 529 2.53 -8.89 -12.89
C ALA A 529 2.90 -10.19 -13.61
N SER A 530 3.11 -10.15 -14.93
CA SER A 530 3.59 -11.33 -15.65
C SER A 530 5.02 -11.70 -15.26
N ALA A 531 5.91 -10.73 -15.09
CA ALA A 531 7.28 -10.98 -14.64
C ALA A 531 7.30 -11.55 -13.21
N ALA A 532 6.52 -10.97 -12.29
CA ALA A 532 6.36 -11.49 -10.94
C ALA A 532 5.80 -12.92 -10.93
N THR A 533 4.84 -13.20 -11.83
CA THR A 533 4.28 -14.55 -11.96
C THR A 533 5.29 -15.56 -12.52
N ASP A 534 6.13 -15.16 -13.48
CA ASP A 534 7.15 -16.06 -14.04
C ASP A 534 8.18 -16.51 -13.00
N LYS A 535 8.46 -15.67 -12.01
CA LYS A 535 9.37 -16.02 -10.90
C LYS A 535 8.88 -17.21 -10.11
N ILE A 536 7.57 -17.32 -9.87
CA ILE A 536 6.95 -18.38 -9.06
C ILE A 536 6.54 -19.62 -9.88
N MET A 537 6.76 -19.63 -11.20
CA MET A 537 6.48 -20.82 -12.03
C MET A 537 7.46 -21.96 -11.69
N PRO A 538 7.02 -23.23 -11.67
CA PRO A 538 7.87 -24.35 -11.25
C PRO A 538 9.20 -24.44 -12.02
N LYS A 539 10.32 -24.29 -11.31
CA LYS A 539 11.68 -24.39 -11.87
C LYS A 539 12.60 -25.05 -10.84
N ASN A 540 13.47 -25.95 -11.28
CA ASN A 540 14.45 -26.61 -10.41
C ASN A 540 15.84 -25.96 -10.52
N ASP A 541 15.91 -24.65 -10.26
CA ASP A 541 17.10 -23.82 -10.46
C ASP A 541 17.51 -23.04 -9.20
N GLY A 542 16.81 -23.26 -8.09
CA GLY A 542 17.00 -22.48 -6.87
C GLY A 542 16.49 -21.03 -6.95
N SER A 543 15.60 -20.71 -7.90
CA SER A 543 14.84 -19.46 -7.89
C SER A 543 13.58 -19.59 -7.01
N GLU A 544 12.75 -18.55 -6.94
CA GLU A 544 11.42 -18.63 -6.29
C GLU A 544 10.55 -19.75 -6.90
N GLY A 545 10.81 -20.11 -8.16
CA GLY A 545 10.14 -21.20 -8.87
C GLY A 545 10.41 -22.57 -8.26
N GLN A 546 11.48 -22.71 -7.47
CA GLN A 546 11.77 -23.91 -6.70
C GLN A 546 10.65 -24.24 -5.71
N LEU A 547 9.98 -23.23 -5.14
CA LEU A 547 8.87 -23.47 -4.22
C LEU A 547 7.72 -24.22 -4.88
N ALA A 548 7.34 -23.79 -6.09
CA ALA A 548 6.29 -24.45 -6.86
C ALA A 548 6.78 -25.79 -7.42
N TRP A 549 8.06 -25.91 -7.78
CA TRP A 549 8.66 -27.19 -8.18
C TRP A 549 8.60 -28.23 -7.05
N THR A 550 9.00 -27.85 -5.82
CA THR A 550 8.91 -28.69 -4.62
C THR A 550 7.48 -29.16 -4.40
N ALA A 551 6.48 -28.29 -4.55
CA ALA A 551 5.07 -28.68 -4.42
C ALA A 551 4.62 -29.79 -5.40
N HIS A 552 5.27 -29.95 -6.56
CA HIS A 552 4.99 -31.04 -7.51
C HIS A 552 5.77 -32.32 -7.25
N HIS A 553 6.86 -32.26 -6.48
CA HIS A 553 7.78 -33.38 -6.25
C HIS A 553 7.77 -33.89 -4.80
N ASP A 554 7.23 -33.11 -3.86
CA ASP A 554 7.01 -33.53 -2.48
C ASP A 554 5.89 -34.56 -2.39
N SER A 555 6.05 -35.51 -1.47
CA SER A 555 5.02 -36.48 -1.12
C SER A 555 4.46 -36.16 0.27
N PRO A 556 3.12 -36.07 0.45
CA PRO A 556 2.50 -35.93 1.77
C PRO A 556 2.89 -37.05 2.74
N ALA A 557 3.29 -38.23 2.23
CA ALA A 557 3.71 -39.37 3.05
C ALA A 557 4.97 -39.09 3.89
N ASN A 558 5.83 -38.16 3.46
CA ASN A 558 7.06 -37.80 4.18
C ASN A 558 6.78 -37.08 5.50
N LEU A 559 5.59 -36.47 5.68
CA LEU A 559 5.20 -35.76 6.89
C LEU A 559 4.73 -36.66 8.02
N VAL A 560 4.05 -37.78 7.71
CA VAL A 560 3.57 -38.73 8.74
C VAL A 560 4.75 -39.28 9.55
N GLN A 561 5.89 -39.52 8.88
CA GLN A 561 7.12 -39.99 9.55
C GLN A 561 7.77 -38.92 10.44
N GLY A 562 7.67 -37.64 10.08
CA GLY A 562 8.20 -36.52 10.87
C GLY A 562 7.42 -36.32 12.18
N VAL A 563 6.08 -36.34 12.11
CA VAL A 563 5.22 -36.18 13.30
C VAL A 563 5.36 -37.35 14.27
N THR A 564 5.51 -38.59 13.78
CA THR A 564 5.78 -39.75 14.65
C THR A 564 7.16 -39.70 15.32
N LYS A 565 8.16 -39.04 14.72
CA LYS A 565 9.48 -38.86 15.34
C LYS A 565 9.50 -37.77 16.40
N VAL A 566 8.68 -36.72 16.27
CA VAL A 566 8.59 -35.64 17.26
C VAL A 566 7.83 -36.09 18.52
N ASN A 567 6.83 -36.96 18.38
CA ASN A 567 6.11 -37.54 19.53
C ASN A 567 6.83 -38.74 20.17
N GLY A 568 8.05 -39.08 19.71
CA GLY A 568 8.88 -40.19 20.20
C GLY A 568 9.99 -39.76 21.15
N LYS A 569 9.91 -38.57 21.76
CA LYS A 569 10.80 -38.10 22.83
C LYS A 569 10.01 -37.54 23.99
#